data_AF-A0A967BQ38-F1
#
_entry.id   AF-A0A967BQ38-F1
#
_cell.length_a   1.000
_cell.length_b   1.000
_cell.length_c   1.000
_cell.angle_alpha   90.00
_cell.angle_beta   90.00
_cell.angle_gamma   90.00
#
_symmetry.space_group_name_H-M   'P 1'
#
loop_
_entity.id
_entity.type
_entity.pdbx_description
1 polymer ?
#
loop_
_entity_poly.entity_id
_entity_poly.type
_entity_poly.pdbx_seq_one_letter_code
_entity_poly.pdbx_strand_id
1 'polypeptide(L)'
;MINNGQLISVQMFYRHINARKSAIIFLLMTGTMNTVSASPMSGEQVYIGSCMVCHGDDGSGGMPGVPDLTGNKALFNGDDASLITRIKAGIVTPGAPVSMPPNGGNPDLTEQQMELALEYLRKILSE
;
A
#
# COMPACT_ATOMS: atom_id res chain seq x y z
N MET A 1 -15.52 -14.71 -36.90
CA MET A 1 -15.26 -13.65 -37.89
C MET A 1 -14.70 -12.43 -37.17
N ILE A 2 -13.39 -12.23 -37.23
CA ILE A 2 -12.70 -10.93 -37.06
C ILE A 2 -11.61 -10.95 -38.15
N ASN A 3 -11.58 -9.93 -39.01
CA ASN A 3 -10.91 -9.96 -40.31
C ASN A 3 -9.41 -9.62 -40.26
N ASN A 4 -8.60 -10.43 -40.94
CA ASN A 4 -7.15 -10.30 -41.14
C ASN A 4 -6.83 -9.40 -42.35
N GLY A 5 -6.76 -8.08 -42.18
CA GLY A 5 -6.76 -7.16 -43.33
C GLY A 5 -5.86 -5.92 -43.34
N GLN A 6 -5.01 -5.65 -42.34
CA GLN A 6 -4.10 -4.50 -42.40
C GLN A 6 -2.75 -4.78 -41.72
N LEU A 7 -1.90 -5.57 -42.38
CA LEU A 7 -0.51 -5.77 -41.97
C LEU A 7 0.43 -5.73 -43.18
N ILE A 8 0.26 -4.79 -44.12
CA ILE A 8 1.19 -4.65 -45.24
C ILE A 8 1.30 -3.19 -45.67
N SER A 9 2.11 -2.37 -44.98
CA SER A 9 2.68 -1.16 -45.63
C SER A 9 3.83 -0.43 -44.91
N VAL A 10 4.34 -0.89 -43.75
CA VAL A 10 5.37 -0.10 -43.02
C VAL A 10 6.71 -0.84 -42.85
N GLN A 11 6.82 -2.10 -43.31
CA GLN A 11 8.04 -2.91 -43.16
C GLN A 11 9.06 -2.73 -44.31
N MET A 12 8.74 -1.98 -45.38
CA MET A 12 9.54 -1.93 -46.61
C MET A 12 10.40 -0.68 -46.82
N PHE A 13 10.51 0.21 -45.82
CA PHE A 13 11.44 1.36 -45.87
C PHE A 13 12.55 1.31 -44.81
N TYR A 14 12.53 0.33 -43.91
CA TYR A 14 13.56 0.16 -42.88
C TYR A 14 14.74 -0.73 -43.33
N ARG A 15 15.08 -0.67 -44.62
CA ARG A 15 16.31 -1.28 -45.13
C ARG A 15 17.07 -0.19 -45.87
N HIS A 16 18.30 0.05 -45.42
CA HIS A 16 19.27 1.02 -45.93
C HIS A 16 19.18 2.42 -45.31
N ILE A 17 19.76 2.60 -44.11
CA ILE A 17 20.97 3.43 -43.87
C ILE A 17 21.54 2.91 -42.54
N ASN A 18 22.47 1.97 -42.60
CA ASN A 18 23.19 1.49 -41.42
C ASN A 18 24.68 1.48 -41.75
N ALA A 19 25.33 2.63 -41.57
CA ALA A 19 26.78 2.69 -41.48
C ALA A 19 27.20 3.98 -40.77
N ARG A 20 27.90 3.79 -39.65
CA ARG A 20 28.80 4.73 -38.95
C ARG A 20 28.23 5.43 -37.70
N LYS A 21 28.64 4.83 -36.58
CA LYS A 21 29.21 5.44 -35.36
C LYS A 21 28.27 5.65 -34.17
N SER A 22 28.87 5.34 -33.02
CA SER A 22 28.47 5.59 -31.64
C SER A 22 27.47 4.62 -31.02
N ALA A 23 28.06 3.70 -30.26
CA ALA A 23 27.45 3.07 -29.10
C ALA A 23 26.80 4.12 -28.16
N ILE A 24 25.91 3.64 -27.30
CA ILE A 24 25.04 4.37 -26.35
C ILE A 24 23.66 4.68 -26.93
N ILE A 25 22.81 3.66 -27.02
CA ILE A 25 21.35 3.83 -27.03
C ILE A 25 20.77 2.88 -25.98
N PHE A 26 20.19 3.54 -24.98
CA PHE A 26 19.45 3.01 -23.84
C PHE A 26 18.46 1.92 -24.28
N LEU A 27 18.63 0.71 -23.75
CA LEU A 27 17.75 -0.43 -24.00
C LEU A 27 16.39 -0.17 -23.32
N LEU A 28 15.42 0.35 -24.07
CA LEU A 28 14.04 0.58 -23.64
C LEU A 28 13.32 -0.76 -23.36
N MET A 29 13.44 -1.24 -22.12
CA MET A 29 12.50 -2.21 -21.55
C MET A 29 11.17 -1.49 -21.29
N THR A 30 10.26 -1.50 -22.26
CA THR A 30 8.86 -1.10 -22.02
C THR A 30 8.15 -2.22 -21.26
N GLY A 31 8.42 -2.32 -19.96
CA GLY A 31 7.61 -3.11 -19.04
C GLY A 31 6.31 -2.36 -18.75
N THR A 32 5.18 -2.89 -19.21
CA THR A 32 3.86 -2.41 -18.78
C THR A 32 3.67 -2.79 -17.31
N MET A 33 3.76 -1.81 -16.40
CA MET A 33 3.37 -2.04 -15.01
C MET A 33 1.84 -2.19 -14.98
N ASN A 34 1.35 -3.41 -14.75
CA ASN A 34 -0.06 -3.63 -14.44
C ASN A 34 -0.32 -3.02 -13.06
N THR A 35 -1.04 -1.89 -13.02
CA THR A 35 -1.52 -1.30 -11.78
C THR A 35 -2.67 -2.17 -11.25
N VAL A 36 -2.42 -2.95 -10.20
CA VAL A 36 -3.51 -3.55 -9.42
C VAL A 36 -4.16 -2.39 -8.66
N SER A 37 -5.23 -1.83 -9.23
CA SER A 37 -6.01 -0.79 -8.56
C SER A 37 -6.73 -1.44 -7.39
N ALA A 38 -6.22 -1.23 -6.18
CA ALA A 38 -6.98 -1.53 -4.96
C ALA A 38 -8.31 -0.75 -5.01
N SER A 39 -9.41 -1.37 -4.59
CA SER A 39 -10.70 -0.70 -4.46
C SER A 39 -10.54 0.57 -3.61
N PRO A 40 -11.12 1.72 -4.00
CA PRO A 40 -10.92 2.99 -3.31
C PRO A 40 -11.72 3.01 -2.00
N MET A 41 -11.18 2.37 -0.96
CA MET A 41 -11.66 2.49 0.40
C MET A 41 -11.04 3.74 1.03
N SER A 42 -11.85 4.53 1.74
CA SER A 42 -11.36 5.62 2.58
C SER A 42 -10.62 5.07 3.82
N GLY A 43 -9.78 5.91 4.43
CA GLY A 43 -9.09 5.55 5.67
C GLY A 43 -10.02 5.14 6.80
N GLU A 44 -11.13 5.84 6.96
CA GLU A 44 -12.20 5.51 7.92
C GLU A 44 -12.77 4.11 7.67
N GLN A 45 -13.10 3.78 6.42
CA GLN A 45 -13.64 2.46 6.06
C GLN A 45 -12.64 1.33 6.34
N VAL A 46 -11.35 1.57 6.08
CA VAL A 46 -10.30 0.60 6.40
C VAL A 46 -10.16 0.44 7.92
N TYR A 47 -10.15 1.55 8.65
CA TYR A 47 -10.03 1.54 10.11
C TYR A 47 -11.20 0.80 10.77
N ILE A 48 -12.43 1.14 10.40
CA ILE A 48 -13.65 0.47 10.90
C ILE A 48 -13.63 -1.03 10.55
N GLY A 49 -13.24 -1.36 9.32
CA GLY A 49 -13.28 -2.74 8.82
C GLY A 49 -12.19 -3.67 9.37
N SER A 50 -11.07 -3.13 9.85
CA SER A 50 -9.91 -3.97 10.23
C SER A 50 -9.25 -3.60 11.56
N CYS A 51 -9.33 -2.35 12.02
CA CYS A 51 -8.56 -1.88 13.18
C CYS A 51 -9.43 -1.60 14.41
N MET A 52 -10.64 -1.06 14.22
CA MET A 52 -11.52 -0.53 15.27
C MET A 52 -11.89 -1.57 16.33
N VAL A 53 -12.10 -2.83 15.94
CA VAL A 53 -12.47 -3.90 16.88
C VAL A 53 -11.45 -4.09 18.01
N CYS A 54 -10.17 -3.83 17.73
CA CYS A 54 -9.10 -3.89 18.71
C CYS A 54 -8.79 -2.51 19.28
N HIS A 55 -8.68 -1.49 18.42
CA HIS A 55 -8.17 -0.18 18.80
C HIS A 55 -9.22 0.81 19.30
N GLY A 56 -10.50 0.45 19.28
CA GLY A 56 -11.61 1.36 19.60
C GLY A 56 -11.99 2.23 18.42
N ASP A 57 -13.08 2.98 18.54
CA ASP A 57 -13.51 3.98 17.55
C ASP A 57 -12.67 5.25 17.59
N ASP A 58 -12.16 5.61 18.77
CA ASP A 58 -11.32 6.77 19.03
C ASP A 58 -9.83 6.45 19.18
N GLY A 59 -9.43 5.18 19.08
CA GLY A 59 -8.05 4.75 19.30
C GLY A 59 -7.66 4.50 20.76
N SER A 60 -8.60 4.58 21.71
CA SER A 60 -8.34 4.38 23.15
C SER A 60 -8.02 2.93 23.56
N GLY A 61 -8.21 1.97 22.65
CA GLY A 61 -8.03 0.54 22.91
C GLY A 61 -9.33 -0.12 23.36
N GLY A 62 -9.93 -0.90 22.44
CA GLY A 62 -11.20 -1.60 22.67
C GLY A 62 -11.07 -2.95 23.39
N MET A 63 -9.84 -3.43 23.67
CA MET A 63 -9.59 -4.72 24.31
C MET A 63 -8.43 -4.69 25.31
N PRO A 64 -8.44 -5.56 26.35
CA PRO A 64 -7.33 -5.68 27.29
C PRO A 64 -6.00 -5.97 26.57
N GLY A 65 -4.96 -5.19 26.89
CA GLY A 65 -3.62 -5.34 26.31
C GLY A 65 -3.40 -4.65 24.96
N VAL A 66 -4.44 -4.07 24.35
CA VAL A 66 -4.29 -3.16 23.21
C VAL A 66 -3.88 -1.78 23.74
N PRO A 67 -2.86 -1.13 23.16
CA PRO A 67 -2.42 0.19 23.62
C PRO A 67 -3.48 1.26 23.35
N ASP A 68 -3.59 2.20 24.29
CA ASP A 68 -4.26 3.47 24.12
C ASP A 68 -3.39 4.39 23.22
N LEU A 69 -3.89 4.68 22.03
CA LEU A 69 -3.22 5.52 21.03
C LEU A 69 -3.54 7.01 21.22
N THR A 70 -4.52 7.36 22.06
CA THR A 70 -4.94 8.76 22.30
C THR A 70 -3.91 9.51 23.15
N GLY A 71 -3.40 8.87 24.21
CA GLY A 71 -2.49 9.47 25.18
C GLY A 71 -1.02 9.12 24.97
N ASN A 72 -0.72 7.98 24.34
CA ASN A 72 0.64 7.46 24.27
C ASN A 72 1.36 7.79 22.96
N LYS A 73 1.73 9.07 22.86
CA LYS A 73 2.56 9.61 21.77
C LYS A 73 3.83 8.80 21.53
N ALA A 74 4.45 8.14 22.51
CA ALA A 74 5.70 7.41 22.26
C ALA A 74 5.53 6.21 21.31
N LEU A 75 4.37 5.55 21.30
CA LEU A 75 4.10 4.40 20.43
C LEU A 75 3.66 4.82 19.00
N PHE A 76 3.12 6.03 18.87
CA PHE A 76 2.48 6.56 17.66
C PHE A 76 3.17 7.80 17.06
N ASN A 77 4.20 8.36 17.70
CA ASN A 77 5.03 9.47 17.20
C ASN A 77 6.17 9.00 16.29
N GLY A 78 6.18 7.74 15.87
CA GLY A 78 7.05 7.30 14.78
C GLY A 78 6.66 7.99 13.46
N ASP A 79 7.58 8.01 12.50
CA ASP A 79 7.24 8.33 11.13
C ASP A 79 6.26 7.28 10.56
N ASP A 80 5.44 7.71 9.59
CA ASP A 80 4.37 6.87 9.04
C ASP A 80 4.91 5.58 8.42
N ALA A 81 6.06 5.62 7.74
CA ALA A 81 6.64 4.44 7.10
C ALA A 81 7.03 3.37 8.15
N SER A 82 7.61 3.79 9.28
CA SER A 82 7.89 2.90 10.41
C SER A 82 6.61 2.30 11.00
N LEU A 83 5.54 3.09 11.15
CA LEU A 83 4.25 2.60 11.66
C LEU A 83 3.61 1.61 10.68
N ILE A 84 3.63 1.90 9.39
CA ILE A 84 3.14 1.00 8.33
C ILE A 84 3.93 -0.30 8.31
N THR A 85 5.25 -0.24 8.47
CA THR A 85 6.09 -1.45 8.59
C THR A 85 5.68 -2.31 9.77
N ARG A 86 5.37 -1.70 10.92
CA ARG A 86 4.88 -2.41 12.11
C ARG A 86 3.48 -2.99 11.90
N ILE A 87 2.57 -2.26 11.24
CA ILE A 87 1.23 -2.77 10.89
C ILE A 87 1.36 -3.99 9.98
N LYS A 88 2.22 -3.91 8.96
CA LYS A 88 2.48 -5.01 8.02
C LYS A 88 3.03 -6.25 8.72
N ALA A 89 3.99 -6.07 9.62
CA ALA A 89 4.61 -7.17 10.34
C ALA A 89 3.74 -7.75 11.47
N GLY A 90 2.84 -6.93 12.03
CA GLY A 90 2.22 -7.22 13.32
C GLY A 90 3.17 -6.95 14.50
N ILE A 91 2.64 -7.04 15.71
CA ILE A 91 3.39 -6.78 16.96
C ILE A 91 3.01 -7.84 17.99
N VAL A 92 4.02 -8.51 18.54
CA VAL A 92 3.87 -9.39 19.70
C VAL A 92 4.48 -8.70 20.91
N THR A 93 3.66 -8.35 21.89
CA THR A 93 4.12 -7.79 23.15
C THR A 93 4.22 -8.90 24.19
N PRO A 94 5.39 -9.17 24.79
CA PRO A 94 5.53 -10.19 25.81
C PRO A 94 4.55 -9.97 26.97
N GLY A 95 3.77 -10.99 27.31
CA GLY A 95 2.77 -10.93 28.39
C GLY A 95 1.46 -10.24 28.03
N ALA A 96 1.30 -9.69 26.82
CA ALA A 96 0.01 -9.20 26.36
C ALA A 96 -0.92 -10.39 26.03
N PRO A 97 -2.22 -10.30 26.38
CA PRO A 97 -3.19 -11.35 26.08
C PRO A 97 -3.52 -11.44 24.58
N VAL A 98 -3.23 -10.40 23.82
CA VAL A 98 -3.45 -10.32 22.37
C VAL A 98 -2.21 -9.75 21.68
N SER A 99 -1.96 -10.24 20.46
CA SER A 99 -0.95 -9.70 19.56
C SER A 99 -1.61 -8.88 18.47
N MET A 100 -0.95 -7.82 18.00
CA MET A 100 -1.38 -7.11 16.81
C MET A 100 -1.09 -8.00 15.59
N PRO A 101 -2.11 -8.41 14.82
CA PRO A 101 -1.91 -9.28 13.67
C PRO A 101 -1.20 -8.55 12.51
N PRO A 102 -0.45 -9.27 11.66
CA PRO A 102 0.05 -8.75 10.39
C PRO A 102 -1.07 -8.14 9.54
N ASN A 103 -0.78 -7.03 8.86
CA ASN A 103 -1.73 -6.25 8.05
C ASN A 103 -3.06 -5.94 8.79
N GLY A 104 -3.01 -5.71 10.10
CA GLY A 104 -4.23 -5.44 10.89
C GLY A 104 -5.25 -6.59 10.88
N GLY A 105 -4.82 -7.82 10.58
CA GLY A 105 -5.70 -8.99 10.55
C GLY A 105 -6.43 -9.21 9.23
N ASN A 106 -6.20 -8.34 8.25
CA ASN A 106 -6.75 -8.46 6.91
C ASN A 106 -5.61 -8.63 5.89
N PRO A 107 -5.37 -9.85 5.38
CA PRO A 107 -4.27 -10.12 4.46
C PRO A 107 -4.42 -9.42 3.10
N ASP A 108 -5.61 -8.95 2.76
CA ASP A 108 -5.91 -8.28 1.50
C ASP A 108 -5.68 -6.76 1.55
N LEU A 109 -5.35 -6.20 2.72
CA LEU A 109 -5.03 -4.77 2.82
C LEU A 109 -3.76 -4.43 2.05
N THR A 110 -3.87 -3.43 1.18
CA THR A 110 -2.71 -2.84 0.53
C THR A 110 -2.03 -1.85 1.45
N GLU A 111 -0.76 -1.56 1.17
CA GLU A 111 0.02 -0.56 1.89
C GLU A 111 -0.66 0.82 1.88
N GLN A 112 -1.18 1.21 0.72
CA GLN A 112 -1.95 2.45 0.57
C GLN A 112 -3.20 2.48 1.46
N GLN A 113 -3.92 1.36 1.61
CA GLN A 113 -5.09 1.30 2.49
C GLN A 113 -4.69 1.44 3.97
N MET A 114 -3.56 0.86 4.37
CA MET A 114 -3.02 1.03 5.72
C MET A 114 -2.56 2.46 5.98
N GLU A 115 -1.97 3.13 4.98
CA GLU A 115 -1.60 4.56 5.05
C GLU A 115 -2.83 5.44 5.25
N LEU A 116 -3.89 5.21 4.47
CA LEU A 116 -5.14 5.95 4.62
C LEU A 116 -5.76 5.74 6.01
N ALA A 117 -5.72 4.51 6.54
CA ALA A 117 -6.22 4.21 7.89
C ALA A 117 -5.38 4.91 8.98
N LEU A 118 -4.05 4.94 8.80
CA LEU A 118 -3.15 5.65 9.70
C LEU A 118 -3.39 7.17 9.67
N GLU A 119 -3.60 7.74 8.48
CA GLU A 119 -3.95 9.14 8.30
C GLU A 119 -5.28 9.48 8.99
N TYR A 120 -6.31 8.65 8.79
CA TYR A 120 -7.59 8.79 9.49
C TYR A 120 -7.41 8.80 11.01
N LEU A 121 -6.64 7.85 11.55
CA LEU A 121 -6.37 7.78 12.98
C LEU A 121 -5.61 9.02 13.48
N ARG A 122 -4.59 9.51 12.75
CA ARG A 122 -3.90 10.76 13.10
C ARG A 122 -4.84 11.95 13.15
N LYS A 123 -5.77 12.02 12.20
CA LYS A 123 -6.76 13.11 12.12
C LYS A 123 -7.64 13.13 13.37
N ILE A 124 -8.29 12.01 13.71
CA ILE A 124 -9.21 11.96 14.86
C ILE A 124 -8.51 12.17 16.20
N LEU A 125 -7.21 11.87 16.30
CA LEU A 125 -6.41 12.11 17.51
C LEU A 125 -5.86 13.54 17.63
N SER A 126 -6.03 14.36 16.58
CA SER A 126 -5.56 15.75 16.54
C SER A 126 -6.65 16.79 16.74
N GLU A 127 -7.91 16.35 16.76
CA GLU A 127 -9.11 17.16 16.99
C GLU A 127 -9.48 17.19 18.49
#